data_AF-A0A2J6HD20-F1
#
_entry.id   AF-A0A2J6HD20-F1
#
_cell.length_a   1.000
_cell.length_b   1.000
_cell.length_c   1.000
_cell.angle_alpha   90.00
_cell.angle_beta   90.00
_cell.angle_gamma   90.00
#
_symmetry.space_group_name_H-M   'P 1'
#
loop_
_entity.id
_entity.type
_entity.pdbx_description
1 polymer ?
#
loop_
_entity_poly.entity_id
_entity_poly.type
_entity_poly.pdbx_seq_one_letter_code
_entity_poly.pdbx_strand_id
1 'polypeptide(L)'
;MDSSTMKLENLDSLFPEDFSQEQIAKAKTTFLKKLADLSHRHYGGKIQTAPKAPVPGFNWFNVWYTPGVSKVSTEIRDNNDTS
;
A
#
# COMPACT_ATOMS: atom_id res chain seq x y z
N MET A 1 1.28 1.32 24.44
CA MET A 1 0.20 0.70 23.65
C MET A 1 0.67 -0.70 23.30
N ASP A 2 -0.15 -1.72 23.53
CA ASP A 2 0.24 -3.10 23.22
C ASP A 2 0.47 -3.28 21.70
N SER A 3 1.48 -4.07 21.33
CA SER A 3 1.80 -4.35 19.93
C SER A 3 0.66 -5.04 19.20
N SER A 4 -0.13 -5.86 19.90
CA SER A 4 -1.29 -6.57 19.33
C SER A 4 -2.37 -5.58 18.85
N THR A 5 -2.60 -4.50 19.61
CA THR A 5 -3.58 -3.46 19.29
C THR A 5 -3.21 -2.72 18.01
N MET A 6 -1.92 -2.42 17.81
CA MET A 6 -1.43 -1.78 16.57
C MET A 6 -1.54 -2.70 15.36
N LYS A 7 -1.48 -4.03 15.58
CA LYS A 7 -1.69 -5.04 14.54
C LYS A 7 -3.17 -5.37 14.31
N LEU A 8 -4.08 -4.75 15.07
CA LEU A 8 -5.52 -5.03 15.08
C LEU A 8 -5.83 -6.50 15.43
N GLU A 9 -4.97 -7.13 16.22
CA GLU A 9 -5.14 -8.51 16.69
C GLU A 9 -6.05 -8.53 17.92
N ASN A 10 -6.86 -9.59 18.07
CA ASN A 10 -7.75 -9.82 19.21
C ASN A 10 -8.65 -8.63 19.59
N LEU A 11 -9.31 -8.00 18.61
CA LEU A 11 -10.20 -6.85 18.84
C LEU A 11 -11.30 -7.12 19.87
N ASP A 12 -11.70 -8.38 20.08
CA ASP A 12 -12.71 -8.77 21.09
C ASP A 12 -12.35 -8.26 22.49
N SER A 13 -11.07 -8.38 22.85
CA SER A 13 -10.56 -7.95 24.17
C SER A 13 -10.60 -6.44 24.40
N LEU A 14 -10.87 -5.65 23.36
CA LEU A 14 -10.96 -4.19 23.44
C LEU A 14 -12.39 -3.70 23.71
N PHE A 15 -13.38 -4.59 23.64
CA PHE A 15 -14.78 -4.25 23.92
C PHE A 15 -15.14 -4.59 25.38
N PRO A 16 -16.16 -3.92 25.95
CA PRO A 16 -16.64 -4.23 27.30
C PRO A 16 -17.00 -5.72 27.47
N GLU A 17 -16.64 -6.29 28.63
CA GLU A 17 -16.85 -7.72 28.92
C GLU A 17 -18.34 -8.12 29.00
N ASP A 18 -19.23 -7.15 29.22
CA ASP A 18 -20.67 -7.34 29.31
C ASP A 18 -21.39 -7.35 27.94
N PHE A 19 -20.65 -7.15 26.85
CA PHE A 19 -21.23 -7.22 25.51
C PHE A 19 -21.58 -8.66 25.13
N SER A 20 -22.79 -8.83 24.59
CA SER A 20 -23.15 -10.07 23.90
C SER A 20 -22.32 -10.27 22.63
N GLN A 21 -22.26 -11.50 22.14
CA GLN A 21 -21.56 -11.80 20.87
C GLN A 21 -22.11 -10.99 19.69
N GLU A 22 -23.41 -10.69 19.67
CA GLU A 22 -24.01 -9.84 18.65
C GLU A 22 -23.53 -8.37 18.76
N GLN A 23 -23.46 -7.84 19.99
CA GLN A 23 -22.95 -6.48 20.23
C GLN A 23 -21.48 -6.36 19.85
N ILE A 24 -20.66 -7.37 20.18
CA ILE A 24 -19.25 -7.45 19.77
C ILE A 24 -19.13 -7.44 18.25
N ALA A 25 -19.90 -8.27 17.53
CA ALA A 25 -19.87 -8.30 16.06
C ALA A 25 -20.25 -6.95 15.43
N LYS A 26 -21.27 -6.27 15.99
CA LYS A 26 -21.69 -4.94 15.57
C LYS A 26 -20.64 -3.86 15.86
N ALA A 27 -20.02 -3.91 17.04
CA ALA A 27 -18.97 -2.99 17.45
C ALA A 27 -17.72 -3.12 16.56
N LYS A 28 -17.25 -4.35 16.32
CA LYS A 28 -16.16 -4.65 15.37
C LYS A 28 -16.43 -4.07 14.00
N THR A 29 -17.61 -4.33 13.44
CA THR A 29 -17.99 -3.85 12.11
C THR A 29 -17.98 -2.31 12.06
N THR A 30 -18.53 -1.66 13.09
CA THR A 30 -18.59 -0.19 13.16
C THR A 30 -17.20 0.42 13.29
N PHE A 31 -16.36 -0.15 14.16
CA PHE A 31 -14.98 0.26 14.36
C PHE A 31 -14.18 0.15 13.05
N LEU A 32 -14.21 -1.02 12.39
CA LEU A 32 -13.47 -1.23 11.14
C LEU A 32 -13.96 -0.33 10.01
N LYS A 33 -15.28 -0.08 9.91
CA LYS A 33 -15.83 0.90 8.95
C LYS A 33 -15.29 2.30 9.20
N LYS A 34 -15.27 2.74 10.47
CA LYS A 34 -14.78 4.09 10.79
C LYS A 34 -13.26 4.20 10.59
N LEU A 35 -12.50 3.18 10.99
CA LEU A 35 -11.06 3.13 10.77
C LEU A 35 -10.73 3.12 9.27
N ALA A 36 -11.52 2.42 8.44
CA ALA A 36 -11.36 2.42 6.99
C ALA A 36 -11.57 3.82 6.39
N ASP A 37 -12.67 4.50 6.76
CA ASP A 37 -12.96 5.89 6.34
C ASP A 37 -11.82 6.84 6.73
N LEU A 38 -11.38 6.80 7.98
CA LEU A 38 -10.30 7.66 8.47
C LEU A 38 -8.95 7.34 7.80
N SER A 39 -8.59 6.06 7.68
CA SER A 39 -7.31 5.64 7.08
C SER A 39 -7.22 6.01 5.61
N HIS A 40 -8.27 5.76 4.82
CA HIS A 40 -8.25 6.11 3.39
C HIS A 40 -8.18 7.62 3.18
N ARG A 41 -8.84 8.42 4.01
CA ARG A 41 -8.72 9.89 3.97
C ARG A 41 -7.33 10.35 4.36
N HIS A 42 -6.75 9.78 5.42
CA HIS A 42 -5.44 10.16 5.92
C HIS A 42 -4.33 9.85 4.91
N TYR A 43 -4.34 8.65 4.32
CA TYR A 43 -3.30 8.21 3.37
C TYR A 43 -3.62 8.55 1.91
N GLY A 44 -4.78 9.14 1.61
CA GLY A 44 -5.20 9.44 0.23
C GLY A 44 -5.40 8.20 -0.64
N GLY A 45 -5.69 7.05 -0.03
CA GLY A 45 -5.69 5.74 -0.69
C GLY A 45 -4.85 4.71 0.07
N LYS A 46 -4.37 3.69 -0.64
CA LYS A 46 -3.56 2.60 -0.07
C LYS A 46 -2.31 2.27 -0.89
N ILE A 47 -2.18 2.86 -2.08
CA ILE A 47 -1.14 2.51 -3.04
C ILE A 47 -0.24 3.72 -3.28
N GLN A 48 1.03 3.46 -3.50
CA GLN A 48 2.01 4.41 -4.00
C GLN A 48 2.89 3.70 -5.02
N THR A 49 3.40 4.45 -5.99
CA THR A 49 4.48 4.00 -6.87
C THR A 49 5.78 4.66 -6.40
N ALA A 50 6.86 3.88 -6.37
CA ALA A 50 8.18 4.37 -5.99
C ALA A 50 9.23 3.82 -6.97
N PRO A 51 10.35 4.54 -7.20
CA PRO A 51 11.44 4.03 -8.02
C PRO A 51 11.99 2.71 -7.46
N LYS A 52 12.05 1.67 -8.30
CA LYS A 52 12.76 0.41 -7.99
C LYS A 52 14.22 0.41 -8.43
N ALA A 53 14.56 1.24 -9.42
CA ALA A 53 15.90 1.37 -9.97
C ALA A 53 16.63 2.56 -9.33
N PRO A 54 17.95 2.47 -9.12
CA PRO A 54 18.70 3.55 -8.49
C PRO A 54 18.80 4.77 -9.42
N VAL A 55 18.82 5.96 -8.81
CA VAL A 55 19.20 7.22 -9.46
C VAL A 55 20.31 7.88 -8.63
N PRO A 56 21.57 7.38 -8.68
CA PRO A 56 22.68 7.90 -7.89
C PRO A 56 23.08 9.34 -8.23
N GLY A 57 22.64 9.85 -9.39
CA GLY A 57 22.89 11.21 -9.84
C GLY A 57 22.13 11.53 -11.11
N PHE A 58 22.09 12.82 -11.48
CA PHE A 58 21.28 13.33 -12.58
C PHE A 58 21.52 12.60 -13.92
N ASN A 59 22.77 12.27 -14.24
CA ASN A 59 23.12 11.66 -15.54
C ASN A 59 22.54 10.26 -15.76
N TRP A 60 22.03 9.58 -14.72
CA TRP A 60 21.33 8.31 -14.89
C TRP A 60 20.01 8.45 -15.65
N PHE A 61 19.43 9.65 -15.71
CA PHE A 61 18.29 9.92 -16.60
C PHE A 61 18.65 9.74 -18.08
N ASN A 62 19.92 9.88 -18.48
CA ASN A 62 20.34 9.60 -19.86
C ASN A 62 20.29 8.09 -20.19
N VAL A 63 20.26 7.22 -19.17
CA VAL A 63 20.11 5.76 -19.29
C VAL A 63 18.64 5.37 -19.25
N TRP A 64 17.93 5.82 -18.20
CA TRP A 64 16.51 5.47 -17.96
C TRP A 64 15.54 6.20 -18.89
N TYR A 65 15.98 7.31 -19.48
CA TYR A 65 15.22 8.14 -20.41
C TYR A 65 16.06 8.44 -21.65
N THR A 66 15.73 9.51 -22.37
CA THR A 66 16.45 9.90 -23.59
C THR A 66 17.92 10.27 -23.28
N PRO A 67 18.90 9.81 -24.07
CA PRO A 67 18.76 8.99 -25.28
C PRO A 67 18.73 7.47 -25.04
N GLY A 68 19.15 6.97 -23.87
CA GLY A 68 19.36 5.54 -23.61
C GLY A 68 18.13 4.65 -23.78
N VAL A 69 16.95 5.14 -23.38
CA VAL A 69 15.67 4.41 -23.50
C VAL A 69 15.35 3.97 -24.93
N SER A 70 15.93 4.64 -25.94
CA SER A 70 15.77 4.27 -27.35
C SER A 70 16.15 2.81 -27.62
N LYS A 71 17.19 2.28 -26.96
CA LYS A 71 17.61 0.89 -27.16
C LYS A 71 16.53 -0.09 -26.71
N VAL A 72 15.94 0.16 -25.53
CA VAL A 72 14.84 -0.66 -24.99
C VAL A 72 13.63 -0.63 -25.92
N SER A 73 13.25 0.54 -26.42
CA SER A 73 12.13 0.67 -27.37
C SER A 73 12.37 -0.10 -28.67
N THR A 74 13.56 0.01 -29.26
CA THR A 74 13.89 -0.71 -30.50
C THR A 74 13.98 -2.22 -30.28
N GLU A 75 14.43 -2.66 -29.11
CA GLU A 75 14.52 -4.07 -28.78
C GLU A 75 13.14 -4.71 -28.62
N ILE A 76 12.21 -4.05 -27.92
CA ILE A 76 10.81 -4.51 -27.82
C ILE A 76 10.12 -4.50 -29.19
N ARG A 77 10.39 -3.48 -30.03
CA ARG A 77 9.87 -3.42 -31.41
C ARG A 77 10.33 -4.63 -32.24
N ASP A 78 11.61 -4.97 -32.15
CA ASP A 78 12.22 -6.02 -32.97
C ASP A 78 11.98 -7.43 -32.37
N ASN A 79 11.76 -7.53 -31.06
CA ASN A 79 11.38 -8.74 -30.34
C ASN A 79 10.52 -8.44 -29.08
N ASN A 80 9.21 -8.61 -29.20
CA ASN A 80 8.26 -8.25 -28.14
C ASN A 80 8.37 -9.10 -26.87
N ASP A 81 8.98 -10.29 -26.93
CA ASP A 81 9.21 -11.15 -25.76
C ASP A 81 10.26 -10.57 -24.77
N THR A 82 10.90 -9.46 -25.12
CA THR A 82 11.87 -8.73 -24.28
C THR A 82 11.26 -7.60 -23.44
N SER A 83 9.93 -7.48 -23.41
CA SER A 83 9.21 -6.42 -22.66
C SER A 83 9.11 -6.64 -21.14
#